data_AF-A0A218PXM1-F1
#
_entry.id   AF-A0A218PXM1-F1
#
_cell.length_a   1.000
_cell.length_b   1.000
_cell.length_c   1.000
_cell.angle_alpha   90.00
_cell.angle_beta   90.00
_cell.angle_gamma   90.00
#
_symmetry.space_group_name_H-M   'P 1'
#
loop_
_entity.id
_entity.type
_entity.pdbx_description
1 polymer ?
#
loop_
_entity_poly.entity_id
_entity_poly.type
_entity_poly.pdbx_seq_one_letter_code
_entity_poly.pdbx_strand_id
1 'polypeptide(L)'
;MALTQGDIAIAGYNTTNPDSIRLVVLIDIVAGTTFNITDNGWLSSGSFRTGEGILTYTAPTDISAGTVLTWTNGNVNNNNSPGFNSNSPSNFALNASGDSLIIYTGTLASPTLIYALNSSGNWSSNATSAATSAQPTCQNWVMPKGRRAFVRFI
;
A
#
# COMPACT_ATOMS: atom_id res chain seq x y z
N MET A 1 -13.00 -8.23 11.35
CA MET A 1 -12.17 -9.32 10.77
C MET A 1 -10.70 -8.94 10.92
N ALA A 2 -9.80 -9.88 11.19
CA ALA A 2 -8.36 -9.63 11.21
C ALA A 2 -7.76 -9.98 9.85
N LEU A 3 -7.09 -9.02 9.21
CA LEU A 3 -6.40 -9.23 7.94
C LEU A 3 -4.98 -9.74 8.20
N THR A 4 -4.55 -10.69 7.37
CA THR A 4 -3.25 -11.32 7.40
C THR A 4 -2.53 -11.17 6.07
N GLN A 5 -1.29 -11.65 6.04
CA GLN A 5 -0.45 -11.58 4.84
C GLN A 5 -1.11 -12.27 3.65
N GLY A 6 -1.16 -11.57 2.51
CA GLY A 6 -1.74 -12.09 1.27
C GLY A 6 -3.24 -11.85 1.11
N ASP A 7 -3.92 -11.25 2.09
CA ASP A 7 -5.35 -10.92 1.97
C ASP A 7 -5.61 -9.70 1.06
N ILE A 8 -4.60 -8.85 0.88
CA ILE A 8 -4.62 -7.67 0.02
C ILE A 8 -3.26 -7.59 -0.69
N ALA A 9 -3.25 -7.23 -1.97
CA ALA A 9 -2.04 -6.98 -2.73
C ALA A 9 -2.09 -5.63 -3.45
N ILE A 10 -0.92 -5.04 -3.68
CA ILE A 10 -0.80 -3.85 -4.54
C ILE A 10 -0.80 -4.32 -6.00
N ALA A 11 -1.85 -3.96 -6.72
CA ALA A 11 -2.05 -4.29 -8.13
C ALA A 11 -1.41 -3.26 -9.09
N GLY A 12 -1.17 -2.04 -8.61
CA GLY A 12 -0.50 -1.00 -9.39
C GLY A 12 -0.28 0.27 -8.60
N TYR A 13 0.65 1.09 -9.08
CA TYR A 13 0.94 2.41 -8.52
C TYR A 13 1.37 3.37 -9.63
N ASN A 14 1.25 4.67 -9.37
CA ASN A 14 1.74 5.77 -10.18
C ASN A 14 2.38 6.80 -9.25
N THR A 15 3.60 7.21 -9.56
CA THR A 15 4.37 8.23 -8.82
C THR A 15 4.51 9.54 -9.61
N THR A 16 3.80 9.64 -10.74
CA THR A 16 3.72 10.87 -11.54
C THR A 16 2.44 11.58 -11.16
N ASN A 17 2.52 12.83 -10.72
CA ASN A 17 1.36 13.57 -10.24
C ASN A 17 0.14 13.51 -11.20
N PRO A 18 -1.06 13.17 -10.70
CA PRO A 18 -1.34 12.77 -9.31
C PRO A 18 -0.87 11.33 -9.01
N ASP A 19 -0.29 11.16 -7.82
CA ASP A 19 0.05 9.83 -7.31
C ASP A 19 -1.21 8.97 -7.19
N SER A 20 -1.10 7.68 -7.52
CA SER A 20 -2.21 6.76 -7.35
C SER A 20 -1.74 5.35 -6.98
N ILE A 21 -2.62 4.62 -6.30
CA ILE A 21 -2.44 3.23 -5.94
C ILE A 21 -3.70 2.43 -6.31
N ARG A 22 -3.49 1.17 -6.68
CA ARG A 22 -4.55 0.19 -6.90
C ARG A 22 -4.26 -1.02 -6.03
N LEU A 23 -5.23 -1.41 -5.23
CA LEU A 23 -5.16 -2.55 -4.33
C LEU A 23 -6.16 -3.60 -4.83
N VAL A 24 -5.77 -4.86 -4.88
CA VAL A 24 -6.70 -5.97 -5.08
C VAL A 24 -6.94 -6.67 -3.76
N VAL A 25 -8.21 -6.82 -3.41
CA VAL A 25 -8.67 -7.59 -2.26
C VAL A 25 -8.68 -9.07 -2.68
N LEU A 26 -8.02 -9.96 -1.93
CA LEU A 26 -7.82 -11.37 -2.30
C LEU A 26 -8.70 -12.35 -1.51
N ILE A 27 -9.40 -11.85 -0.50
CA ILE A 27 -10.42 -12.55 0.29
C ILE A 27 -11.67 -11.68 0.42
N ASP A 28 -12.80 -12.25 0.81
CA ASP A 28 -13.96 -11.41 1.15
C ASP A 28 -13.67 -10.60 2.43
N ILE A 29 -13.98 -9.31 2.39
CA ILE A 29 -13.81 -8.37 3.49
C ILE A 29 -15.17 -7.88 3.95
N VAL A 30 -15.49 -8.07 5.23
CA VAL A 30 -16.73 -7.54 5.81
C VAL A 30 -16.66 -6.03 6.07
N ALA A 31 -17.80 -5.37 6.00
CA ALA A 31 -17.95 -3.95 6.35
C ALA A 31 -17.30 -3.60 7.70
N GLY A 32 -16.70 -2.42 7.78
CA GLY A 32 -15.99 -1.93 8.96
C GLY A 32 -14.57 -2.48 9.14
N THR A 33 -14.10 -3.41 8.29
CA THR A 33 -12.69 -3.82 8.30
C THR A 33 -11.80 -2.67 7.86
N THR A 34 -10.74 -2.40 8.63
CA THR A 34 -9.82 -1.28 8.41
C THR A 34 -8.40 -1.78 8.15
N PHE A 35 -7.68 -1.14 7.23
CA PHE A 35 -6.24 -1.29 7.05
C PHE A 35 -5.60 0.05 6.66
N ASN A 36 -4.29 0.14 6.81
CA ASN A 36 -3.48 1.30 6.51
C ASN A 36 -2.52 1.02 5.36
N ILE A 37 -2.22 2.06 4.59
CA ILE A 37 -1.17 2.10 3.57
C ILE A 37 -0.23 3.23 3.98
N THR A 38 1.06 2.96 3.96
CA THR A 38 2.08 3.98 4.27
C THR A 38 3.23 3.93 3.27
N ASP A 39 3.80 5.10 3.04
CA ASP A 39 5.08 5.29 2.37
C ASP A 39 6.27 5.33 3.34
N ASN A 40 6.04 5.26 4.67
CA ASN A 40 7.12 5.14 5.65
C ASN A 40 7.99 3.90 5.35
N GLY A 41 9.28 4.13 5.09
CA GLY A 41 10.25 3.05 4.86
C GLY A 41 10.38 2.09 6.05
N TRP A 42 10.63 0.81 5.78
CA TRP A 42 10.84 -0.20 6.82
C TRP A 42 12.31 -0.23 7.28
N LEU A 43 12.52 -0.16 8.58
CA LEU A 43 13.84 -0.30 9.20
C LEU A 43 14.20 -1.78 9.35
N SER A 44 15.49 -2.10 9.15
CA SER A 44 16.01 -3.46 9.35
C SER A 44 15.87 -3.96 10.79
N SER A 45 15.60 -3.06 11.75
CA SER A 45 15.28 -3.37 13.14
C SER A 45 13.85 -3.89 13.35
N GLY A 46 13.02 -3.95 12.30
CA GLY A 46 11.66 -4.49 12.39
C GLY A 46 10.59 -3.46 12.76
N SER A 47 10.75 -2.21 12.34
CA SER A 47 9.80 -1.12 12.60
C SER A 47 9.73 -0.15 11.43
N PHE A 48 8.70 0.69 11.35
CA PHE A 48 8.67 1.77 10.37
C PHE A 48 9.61 2.91 10.75
N ARG A 49 10.14 3.61 9.73
CA ARG A 49 10.54 5.02 9.85
C ARG A 49 9.33 5.87 10.23
N THR A 50 9.60 7.12 10.58
CA THR A 50 8.57 8.12 10.86
C THR A 50 8.78 9.35 9.98
N GLY A 51 7.72 10.15 9.85
CA GLY A 51 7.73 11.43 9.13
C GLY A 51 7.00 11.42 7.79
N GLU A 52 6.59 10.24 7.31
CA GLU A 52 5.85 10.07 6.05
C GLU A 52 4.36 9.76 6.32
N GLY A 53 3.59 9.65 5.25
CA GLY A 53 2.13 9.63 5.30
C GLY A 53 1.52 8.27 5.61
N ILE A 54 0.25 8.34 6.03
CA ILE A 54 -0.58 7.16 6.23
C ILE A 54 -1.94 7.44 5.60
N LEU A 55 -2.36 6.56 4.69
CA LEU A 55 -3.69 6.51 4.12
C LEU A 55 -4.45 5.33 4.75
N THR A 56 -5.64 5.56 5.27
CA THR A 56 -6.45 4.51 5.90
C THR A 56 -7.66 4.21 5.03
N TYR A 57 -7.94 2.92 4.85
CA TYR A 57 -9.16 2.43 4.23
C TYR A 57 -10.02 1.72 5.28
N THR A 58 -11.30 2.05 5.34
CA THR A 58 -12.32 1.31 6.09
C THR A 58 -13.42 0.87 5.12
N ALA A 59 -13.67 -0.43 5.04
CA ALA A 59 -14.68 -0.99 4.15
C ALA A 59 -16.07 -0.43 4.51
N PRO A 60 -16.72 0.34 3.61
CA PRO A 60 -18.04 0.91 3.91
C PRO A 60 -19.16 -0.14 3.82
N THR A 61 -18.92 -1.20 3.05
CA THR A 61 -19.78 -2.35 2.84
C THR A 61 -18.93 -3.61 2.80
N ASP A 62 -19.56 -4.78 2.70
CA ASP A 62 -18.84 -6.00 2.35
C ASP A 62 -18.19 -5.83 0.95
N ILE A 63 -16.96 -6.31 0.81
CA ILE A 63 -16.13 -6.22 -0.38
C ILE A 63 -15.73 -7.64 -0.77
N SER A 64 -16.15 -8.11 -1.94
CA SER A 64 -15.79 -9.45 -2.41
C SER A 64 -14.32 -9.55 -2.84
N ALA A 65 -13.75 -10.75 -2.72
CA ALA A 65 -12.46 -11.10 -3.31
C ALA A 65 -12.44 -10.76 -4.81
N GLY A 66 -11.29 -10.28 -5.28
CA GLY A 66 -11.08 -9.78 -6.64
C GLY A 66 -11.42 -8.30 -6.83
N THR A 67 -12.06 -7.63 -5.86
CA THR A 67 -12.35 -6.20 -5.96
C THR A 67 -11.07 -5.36 -6.01
N VAL A 68 -11.01 -4.41 -6.94
CA VAL A 68 -9.91 -3.44 -7.04
C VAL A 68 -10.32 -2.12 -6.40
N LEU A 69 -9.61 -1.74 -5.33
CA LEU A 69 -9.73 -0.44 -4.69
C LEU A 69 -8.74 0.53 -5.34
N THR A 70 -9.24 1.69 -5.77
CA THR A 70 -8.42 2.72 -6.41
C THR A 70 -8.37 3.97 -5.54
N TRP A 71 -7.18 4.51 -5.35
CA TRP A 71 -6.97 5.82 -4.73
C TRP A 71 -6.02 6.65 -5.59
N THR A 72 -6.36 7.91 -5.78
CA THR A 72 -5.59 8.93 -6.49
C THR A 72 -5.55 10.18 -5.61
N ASN A 73 -4.35 10.73 -5.39
CA ASN A 73 -4.17 11.94 -4.61
C ASN A 73 -4.95 13.11 -5.24
N GLY A 74 -5.63 13.90 -4.42
CA GLY A 74 -6.55 14.96 -4.81
C GLY A 74 -7.89 14.46 -5.33
N ASN A 75 -8.12 13.15 -5.43
CA ASN A 75 -9.29 12.54 -6.09
C ASN A 75 -9.54 13.14 -7.49
N VAL A 76 -8.47 13.36 -8.24
CA VAL A 76 -8.56 13.92 -9.58
C VAL A 76 -9.42 12.97 -10.42
N ASN A 77 -10.52 13.50 -10.96
CA ASN A 77 -11.58 12.79 -11.70
C ASN A 77 -12.67 12.07 -10.86
N ASN A 78 -12.74 12.27 -9.54
CA ASN A 78 -13.78 11.68 -8.69
C ASN A 78 -13.89 10.14 -8.75
N ASN A 79 -12.75 9.46 -8.87
CA ASN A 79 -12.69 8.00 -9.11
C ASN A 79 -12.11 7.19 -7.93
N ASN A 80 -11.87 7.82 -6.79
CA ASN A 80 -11.45 7.09 -5.59
C ASN A 80 -12.56 6.15 -5.12
N SER A 81 -12.19 4.92 -4.78
CA SER A 81 -13.11 3.97 -4.14
C SER A 81 -13.59 4.55 -2.79
N PRO A 82 -14.85 4.33 -2.41
CA PRO A 82 -15.34 4.78 -1.11
C PRO A 82 -14.63 4.03 0.03
N GLY A 83 -14.43 4.70 1.17
CA GLY A 83 -13.81 4.11 2.37
C GLY A 83 -12.41 4.62 2.70
N PHE A 84 -11.73 5.30 1.77
CA PHE A 84 -10.49 6.02 2.09
C PHE A 84 -10.77 7.25 2.96
N ASN A 85 -9.97 7.45 4.01
CA ASN A 85 -10.16 8.52 4.99
C ASN A 85 -9.77 9.91 4.48
N SER A 86 -8.99 9.99 3.39
CA SER A 86 -8.54 11.25 2.81
C SER A 86 -8.31 11.13 1.32
N ASN A 87 -8.61 12.20 0.59
CA ASN A 87 -8.23 12.34 -0.80
C ASN A 87 -6.82 12.95 -0.95
N SER A 88 -6.28 13.58 0.10
CA SER A 88 -4.94 14.17 0.14
C SER A 88 -4.36 14.09 1.56
N PRO A 89 -3.95 12.88 2.01
CA PRO A 89 -3.34 12.72 3.33
C PRO A 89 -1.99 13.44 3.38
N SER A 90 -1.70 14.04 4.53
CA SER A 90 -0.44 14.74 4.76
C SER A 90 0.75 13.79 4.61
N ASN A 91 1.78 14.26 3.90
CA ASN A 91 3.07 13.60 3.71
C ASN A 91 3.03 12.20 3.06
N PHE A 92 1.89 11.77 2.49
CA PHE A 92 1.84 10.57 1.66
C PHE A 92 2.14 10.97 0.22
N ALA A 93 3.38 10.78 -0.22
CA ALA A 93 3.87 11.26 -1.49
C ALA A 93 4.83 10.26 -2.11
N LEU A 94 4.47 9.71 -3.26
CA LEU A 94 5.25 8.69 -3.94
C LEU A 94 6.27 9.34 -4.89
N ASN A 95 7.52 8.94 -4.76
CA ASN A 95 8.65 9.46 -5.49
C ASN A 95 9.09 8.48 -6.57
N ALA A 96 9.25 8.99 -7.79
CA ALA A 96 9.76 8.22 -8.92
C ALA A 96 11.19 7.69 -8.71
N SER A 97 11.96 8.29 -7.81
CA SER A 97 13.33 7.87 -7.45
C SER A 97 13.35 6.67 -6.50
N GLY A 98 12.20 6.27 -5.95
CA GLY A 98 12.06 5.16 -5.01
C GLY A 98 11.19 5.54 -3.82
N ASP A 99 10.42 4.56 -3.33
CA ASP A 99 9.65 4.51 -2.09
C ASP A 99 9.20 3.06 -1.83
N SER A 100 8.74 2.79 -0.61
CA SER A 100 7.97 1.59 -0.32
C SER A 100 6.50 1.91 -0.16
N LEU A 101 5.61 1.02 -0.59
CA LEU A 101 4.20 1.03 -0.24
C LEU A 101 3.94 -0.20 0.62
N ILE A 102 3.55 0.02 1.87
CA ILE A 102 3.37 -1.06 2.85
C ILE A 102 1.94 -1.00 3.40
N ILE A 103 1.25 -2.14 3.30
CA ILE A 103 -0.11 -2.36 3.81
C ILE A 103 -0.01 -3.07 5.16
N TYR A 104 -0.71 -2.55 6.16
CA TYR A 104 -0.71 -3.13 7.50
C TYR A 104 -2.02 -2.85 8.26
N THR A 105 -2.27 -3.64 9.29
CA THR A 105 -3.27 -3.33 10.33
C THR A 105 -2.59 -3.00 11.66
N GLY A 106 -3.35 -2.48 12.62
CA GLY A 106 -2.80 -1.99 13.88
C GLY A 106 -2.22 -0.58 13.75
N THR A 107 -1.23 -0.27 14.59
CA THR A 107 -0.59 1.06 14.63
C THR A 107 0.78 1.02 13.97
N LEU A 108 1.36 2.19 13.68
CA LEU A 108 2.73 2.28 13.17
C LEU A 108 3.76 1.67 14.15
N ALA A 109 3.49 1.72 15.45
CA ALA A 109 4.35 1.17 16.50
C ALA A 109 4.14 -0.34 16.74
N SER A 110 2.98 -0.88 16.37
CA SER A 110 2.66 -2.30 16.49
C SER A 110 1.87 -2.77 15.27
N PRO A 111 2.53 -2.86 14.10
CA PRO A 111 1.85 -3.22 12.86
C PRO A 111 1.76 -4.74 12.69
N THR A 112 0.66 -5.18 12.09
CA THR A 112 0.57 -6.49 11.43
C THR A 112 0.67 -6.26 9.93
N LEU A 113 1.80 -6.64 9.35
CA LEU A 113 2.10 -6.41 7.93
C LEU A 113 1.32 -7.37 7.03
N ILE A 114 0.70 -6.84 5.98
CA ILE A 114 -0.13 -7.58 5.03
C ILE A 114 0.59 -7.75 3.69
N TYR A 115 1.16 -6.65 3.18
CA TYR A 115 1.81 -6.63 1.87
C TYR A 115 2.81 -5.48 1.79
N ALA A 116 3.87 -5.65 1.03
CA ALA A 116 4.83 -4.59 0.76
C ALA A 116 5.28 -4.61 -0.71
N LEU A 117 5.47 -3.42 -1.27
CA LEU A 117 6.06 -3.21 -2.59
C LEU A 117 7.12 -2.14 -2.48
N ASN A 118 8.25 -2.32 -3.17
CA ASN A 118 9.25 -1.28 -3.34
C ASN A 118 9.23 -0.78 -4.78
N SER A 119 8.97 0.51 -4.96
CA SER A 119 8.86 1.12 -6.30
C SER A 119 10.21 1.22 -7.01
N SER A 120 11.33 1.19 -6.27
CA SER A 120 12.70 1.18 -6.83
C SER A 120 13.13 -0.19 -7.37
N GLY A 121 12.36 -1.25 -7.08
CA GLY A 121 12.57 -2.62 -7.53
C GLY A 121 13.42 -3.48 -6.57
N ASN A 122 14.43 -2.91 -5.92
CA ASN A 122 15.26 -3.62 -4.93
C ASN A 122 15.04 -3.05 -3.53
N TRP A 123 14.96 -3.92 -2.53
CA TRP A 123 15.00 -3.51 -1.14
C TRP A 123 16.40 -3.04 -0.75
N SER A 124 16.47 -1.98 0.04
CA SER A 124 17.70 -1.49 0.64
C SER A 124 18.09 -2.36 1.84
N SER A 125 19.31 -2.22 2.34
CA SER A 125 19.70 -2.88 3.60
C SER A 125 18.98 -2.30 4.81
N ASN A 126 18.63 -1.00 4.77
CA ASN A 126 17.89 -0.28 5.80
C ASN A 126 17.13 0.92 5.19
N ALA A 127 16.13 1.43 5.89
CA ALA A 127 15.47 2.70 5.55
C ALA A 127 16.25 3.89 6.13
N THR A 128 17.11 4.50 5.32
CA THR A 128 17.94 5.66 5.72
C THR A 128 17.37 7.01 5.30
N SER A 129 16.44 7.02 4.36
CA SER A 129 15.72 8.19 3.84
C SER A 129 14.28 7.81 3.47
N ALA A 130 13.46 8.79 3.10
CA ALA A 130 12.10 8.59 2.58
C ALA A 130 12.07 7.56 1.42
N ALA A 131 12.99 7.71 0.46
CA ALA A 131 13.04 6.86 -0.73
C ALA A 131 13.57 5.43 -0.53
N THR A 132 13.91 5.02 0.71
CA THR A 132 14.58 3.74 0.98
C THR A 132 13.82 2.91 2.01
N SER A 133 13.80 1.59 1.78
CA SER A 133 13.18 0.65 2.71
C SER A 133 13.96 -0.65 2.75
N ALA A 134 14.18 -1.19 3.96
CA ALA A 134 14.50 -2.60 4.12
C ALA A 134 13.33 -3.46 3.67
N GLN A 135 13.60 -4.74 3.37
CA GLN A 135 12.54 -5.70 3.11
C GLN A 135 11.78 -6.02 4.40
N PRO A 136 10.46 -5.76 4.48
CA PRO A 136 9.66 -6.21 5.61
C PRO A 136 9.47 -7.73 5.57
N THR A 137 9.17 -8.33 6.72
CA THR A 137 9.01 -9.80 6.83
C THR A 137 7.72 -10.33 6.22
N CYS A 138 6.80 -9.48 5.76
CA CYS A 138 5.64 -9.93 5.00
C CYS A 138 6.07 -10.48 3.62
N GLN A 139 5.40 -11.55 3.15
CA GLN A 139 5.67 -12.18 1.86
C GLN A 139 5.63 -11.20 0.70
N ASN A 140 6.71 -11.24 -0.08
CA ASN A 140 7.03 -10.34 -1.16
C ASN A 140 6.53 -10.94 -2.48
N TRP A 141 5.76 -10.18 -3.27
CA TRP A 141 5.69 -10.45 -4.71
C TRP A 141 6.61 -9.46 -5.42
N VAL A 142 7.78 -9.93 -5.85
CA VAL A 142 8.69 -9.12 -6.66
C VAL A 142 8.12 -9.03 -8.07
N MET A 143 7.56 -7.88 -8.44
CA MET A 143 7.20 -7.58 -9.83
C MET A 143 8.49 -7.30 -10.62
N PRO A 144 8.88 -8.12 -11.62
CA PRO A 144 10.07 -7.84 -12.41
C PRO A 144 9.91 -6.56 -13.23
N LYS A 145 10.98 -5.75 -13.31
CA LYS A 145 11.02 -4.49 -14.05
C LYS A 145 10.55 -4.70 -15.51
N GLY A 146 9.54 -3.97 -15.95
CA GLY A 146 9.08 -3.95 -17.34
C GLY A 146 7.82 -4.75 -17.69
N ARG A 147 7.10 -5.33 -16.71
CA ARG A 147 5.77 -5.91 -16.97
C ARG A 147 4.68 -5.11 -16.25
N ARG A 148 3.68 -4.66 -17.01
CA ARG A 148 2.40 -4.21 -16.45
C ARG A 148 1.76 -5.41 -15.76
N ALA A 149 1.17 -5.22 -14.58
CA ALA A 149 0.37 -6.25 -13.92
C ALA A 149 -0.82 -6.61 -14.82
N PHE A 150 -0.65 -7.63 -15.66
CA PHE A 150 -1.77 -8.38 -16.19
C PHE A 150 -2.05 -9.48 -15.18
N VAL A 151 -2.93 -9.18 -14.22
CA VAL A 151 -3.80 -10.23 -13.68
C VAL A 151 -4.64 -10.67 -14.87
N ARG A 152 -4.22 -11.74 -15.56
CA ARG A 152 -5.07 -12.41 -16.53
C ARG A 152 -6.10 -13.20 -15.71
N PHE A 153 -7.22 -12.54 -15.40
CA PHE A 153 -8.45 -13.30 -15.17
C PHE A 153 -8.75 -13.98 -16.52
N ILE A 154 -8.73 -15.32 -16.52
CA ILE A 154 -8.93 -16.26 -17.66
C ILE A 154 -7.95 -16.18 -18.84
#